data_AF-A0A533XC92-F1
#
_entry.id   AF-A0A533XC92-F1
#
_cell.length_a   1.000
_cell.length_b   1.000
_cell.length_c   1.000
_cell.angle_alpha   90.00
_cell.angle_beta   90.00
_cell.angle_gamma   90.00
#
_symmetry.space_group_name_H-M   'P 1'
#
loop_
_entity.id
_entity.type
_entity.pdbx_description
1 polymer ?
#
loop_
_entity_poly.entity_id
_entity_poly.type
_entity_poly.pdbx_seq_one_letter_code
_entity_poly.pdbx_strand_id
1 'polypeptide(L)' 'MASLLEAAKEEKSRTHLMYASELDSRGLKKYLNFLISNNFVELQSRSTTRYRITAKGLEFLETHRKLESLQSV' A
#
# COMPACT_ATOMS: atom_id res chain seq x y z
N MET A 1 -1.56 4.62 5.91
CA MET A 1 -0.75 4.44 4.68
C MET A 1 0.17 3.24 4.77
N ALA A 2 0.92 3.07 5.87
CA ALA A 2 1.76 1.89 6.09
C ALA A 2 0.97 0.56 6.03
N SER A 3 -0.19 0.46 6.68
CA SER A 3 -1.06 -0.75 6.64
C SER A 3 -1.52 -1.14 5.23
N LEU A 4 -1.72 -0.16 4.35
CA LEU A 4 -2.09 -0.40 2.95
C LEU A 4 -0.90 -0.95 2.14
N LEU A 5 0.31 -0.43 2.39
CA LEU A 5 1.55 -0.93 1.77
C LEU A 5 1.91 -2.33 2.30
N GLU A 6 1.73 -2.57 3.60
CA GLU A 6 1.87 -3.90 4.22
C GLU A 6 0.96 -4.93 3.54
N ALA A 7 -0.32 -4.62 3.39
CA ALA A 7 -1.28 -5.51 2.73
C ALA A 7 -0.95 -5.75 1.25
N ALA A 8 -0.35 -4.76 0.57
CA ALA A 8 0.06 -4.85 -0.83
C ALA A 8 1.42 -5.56 -1.05
N LYS A 9 2.09 -6.07 -0.01
CA LYS A 9 3.30 -6.91 -0.18
C LYS A 9 3.03 -8.13 -1.03
N GLU A 10 1.86 -8.71 -0.81
CA GLU A 10 1.29 -9.73 -1.69
C GLU A 10 0.37 -9.07 -2.71
N GLU A 11 0.18 -9.73 -3.84
CA GLU A 11 -0.80 -9.31 -4.82
C GLU A 11 -2.22 -9.39 -4.22
N LYS A 12 -2.87 -8.24 -4.02
CA LYS A 12 -4.23 -8.16 -3.43
C LYS A 12 -5.19 -7.37 -4.30
N SER A 13 -6.48 -7.70 -4.18
CA SER A 13 -7.56 -6.97 -4.83
C SER A 13 -7.88 -5.67 -4.09
N ARG A 14 -8.54 -4.73 -4.78
CA ARG A 14 -9.04 -3.48 -4.19
C ARG A 14 -9.84 -3.74 -2.91
N THR A 15 -10.72 -4.74 -2.91
CA THR A 15 -11.59 -5.06 -1.77
C THR A 15 -10.77 -5.53 -0.56
N HIS A 16 -9.76 -6.37 -0.76
CA HIS A 16 -8.87 -6.80 0.33
C HIS A 16 -8.12 -5.63 0.94
N LEU A 17 -7.58 -4.74 0.10
CA LEU A 17 -6.87 -3.56 0.55
C LEU A 17 -7.77 -2.60 1.33
N MET A 18 -9.05 -2.49 0.96
CA MET A 18 -10.04 -1.70 1.69
C MET A 18 -10.18 -2.20 3.13
N TYR A 19 -10.47 -3.49 3.30
CA TYR A 19 -10.63 -4.10 4.62
C TYR A 19 -9.35 -4.04 5.45
N ALA A 20 -8.18 -4.20 4.82
CA ALA A 20 -6.90 -4.16 5.52
C ALA A 20 -6.42 -2.74 5.92
N SER A 21 -7.05 -1.69 5.41
CA SER A 21 -6.62 -0.30 5.64
C SER A 21 -7.63 0.56 6.40
N GLU A 22 -8.76 -0.01 6.82
CA GLU A 22 -9.87 0.72 7.48
C GLU A 22 -10.39 1.93 6.66
N LEU A 23 -10.08 1.95 5.36
CA LEU A 23 -10.45 3.03 4.46
C LEU A 23 -11.79 2.74 3.78
N ASP A 24 -12.62 3.78 3.63
CA ASP A 24 -13.76 3.71 2.72
C ASP A 24 -13.30 3.67 1.24
N SER A 25 -14.23 3.38 0.32
CA SER A 25 -13.92 3.26 -1.11
C SER A 25 -13.31 4.55 -1.73
N ARG A 26 -13.66 5.74 -1.23
CA ARG A 26 -13.16 7.03 -1.72
C ARG A 26 -11.76 7.30 -1.18
N GLY A 27 -11.56 7.06 0.11
CA GLY A 27 -10.27 7.13 0.78
C GLY A 27 -9.29 6.20 0.10
N LEU A 28 -9.63 4.92 -0.04
CA LEU A 28 -8.78 3.92 -0.69
C LEU A 28 -8.40 4.34 -2.11
N LYS A 29 -9.35 4.86 -2.91
CA LYS A 29 -9.06 5.34 -4.27
C LYS A 29 -8.03 6.49 -4.25
N LYS A 30 -8.20 7.47 -3.35
CA LYS A 30 -7.27 8.60 -3.23
C LYS A 30 -5.87 8.12 -2.84
N TYR A 31 -5.77 7.23 -1.86
CA TYR A 31 -4.49 6.68 -1.40
C TYR A 31 -3.82 5.79 -2.46
N LEU A 32 -4.56 4.90 -3.12
CA LEU A 32 -4.02 4.08 -4.21
C LEU A 32 -3.52 4.94 -5.37
N ASN A 33 -4.27 5.97 -5.78
CA ASN A 33 -3.82 6.89 -6.81
C ASN A 33 -2.51 7.59 -6.42
N PHE A 34 -2.38 8.02 -5.17
CA PHE A 34 -1.14 8.61 -4.66
C PHE A 34 0.02 7.59 -4.69
N LEU A 35 -0.19 6.36 -4.20
CA LEU A 35 0.85 5.34 -4.16
C LEU A 35 1.30 4.91 -5.56
N ILE A 36 0.36 4.78 -6.50
CA ILE A 36 0.65 4.46 -7.91
C ILE A 36 1.39 5.61 -8.58
N SER A 37 0.91 6.84 -8.41
CA SER A 37 1.56 8.03 -8.99
C SER A 37 2.99 8.24 -8.48
N ASN A 38 3.32 7.74 -7.29
CA ASN A 38 4.66 7.82 -6.70
C ASN A 38 5.50 6.55 -6.90
N ASN A 39 4.99 5.57 -7.66
CA ASN A 39 5.64 4.30 -7.91
C ASN A 39 5.92 3.47 -6.64
N PHE A 40 5.04 3.54 -5.64
CA PHE A 40 5.09 2.70 -4.43
C PHE A 40 4.26 1.42 -4.57
N VAL A 41 3.25 1.44 -5.43
CA VAL A 41 2.37 0.30 -5.73
C VAL A 41 2.12 0.24 -7.23
N GLU A 42 2.13 -0.95 -7.80
CA GLU A 42 1.85 -1.21 -9.21
C GLU A 42 0.60 -2.07 -9.40
N LEU A 43 -0.07 -1.85 -10.54
CA LEU A 43 -1.20 -2.67 -10.98
C LEU A 43 -0.68 -3.88 -11.76
N GLN A 44 -0.90 -5.09 -11.25
CA GLN A 44 -0.33 -6.31 -11.85
C GLN A 44 -1.16 -6.87 -13.02
N SER A 45 -2.49 -6.61 -13.06
CA SER A 45 -3.34 -7.14 -14.13
C SER A 45 -4.51 -6.22 -14.48
N ARG A 46 -4.86 -6.21 -15.78
CA ARG A 46 -6.02 -5.48 -16.32
C ARG A 46 -7.32 -6.27 -16.20
N SER A 47 -7.24 -7.61 -16.18
CA SER A 47 -8.42 -8.50 -16.12
C SER A 47 -8.97 -8.64 -14.70
N THR A 48 -8.08 -8.61 -13.70
CA THR A 48 -8.45 -8.52 -12.29
C THR A 48 -7.59 -7.43 -11.68
N THR A 49 -8.21 -6.32 -11.27
CA THR A 49 -7.51 -5.18 -10.66
C THR A 49 -6.84 -5.63 -9.37
N ARG A 50 -5.55 -5.90 -9.47
CA ARG A 50 -4.70 -6.34 -8.37
C ARG A 50 -3.52 -5.41 -8.24
N TYR A 51 -3.13 -5.18 -6.99
CA TYR A 51 -2.10 -4.24 -6.62
C TYR A 51 -0.98 -4.98 -5.90
N ARG A 52 0.24 -4.55 -6.15
CA ARG A 52 1.44 -5.08 -5.49
C ARG A 52 2.40 -3.94 -5.19
N ILE A 53 3.06 -4.01 -4.04
CA ILE A 53 4.11 -3.07 -3.66
C ILE A 53 5.29 -3.17 -4.62
N THR A 54 5.89 -2.03 -4.94
CA THR A 54 7.15 -1.97 -5.71
C THR A 54 8.36 -2.08 -4.78
N ALA A 55 9.55 -2.20 -5.35
CA ALA A 55 10.80 -2.10 -4.57
C ALA A 55 10.88 -0.78 -3.80
N LYS A 56 10.56 0.35 -4.44
CA LYS A 56 10.53 1.68 -3.81
C LYS A 56 9.51 1.75 -2.66
N GLY A 57 8.35 1.12 -2.82
CA GLY A 57 7.34 1.03 -1.77
C GLY A 57 7.83 0.24 -0.56
N LEU A 58 8.56 -0.84 -0.81
CA LEU A 58 9.15 -1.67 0.22
C LEU A 58 10.21 -0.91 1.03
N GLU A 59 11.13 -0.20 0.37
CA GLU A 59 12.16 0.62 1.03
C GLU A 59 11.54 1.71 1.93
N PHE A 60 10.48 2.36 1.45
CA PHE A 60 9.73 3.33 2.24
C PHE A 60 9.14 2.68 3.51
N LEU A 61 8.56 1.50 3.36
CA LEU A 61 7.92 0.78 4.44
C LEU A 61 8.91 0.28 5.50
N GLU A 62 10.07 -0.19 5.07
CA GLU A 62 11.17 -0.55 5.97
C GLU A 62 11.72 0.65 6.73
N THR A 63 11.89 1.77 6.03
CA THR A 63 12.31 3.05 6.64
C THR A 63 11.28 3.53 7.66
N HIS A 64 9.99 3.44 7.32
CA HIS A 64 8.90 3.83 8.22
C HIS A 64 8.90 2.99 9.50
N ARG A 65 9.00 1.65 9.39
CA ARG A 65 9.10 0.75 10.54
C ARG A 65 10.31 1.07 11.43
N LYS A 66 11.45 1.41 10.83
CA LYS A 66 12.65 1.81 11.57
C LYS A 66 12.42 3.10 12.38
N LEU A 67 11.70 4.06 11.81
CA LEU A 67 11.34 5.31 12.50
C LEU A 67 10.33 5.07 13.63
N GLU A 68 9.30 4.25 13.41
CA GLU A 68 8.32 3.91 14.47
C GLU A 68 8.97 3.21 15.67
N SER A 69 9.94 2.32 15.39
CA SER A 69 10.77 1.67 16.41
C SER A 69 11.57 2.66 17.25
N LEU A 70 12.09 3.73 16.64
CA LEU A 70 12.86 4.78 17.31
C LEU A 70 11.99 5.77 18.11
N GLN A 71 10.72 5.93 17.75
CA GLN A 71 9.77 6.79 18.47
C GLN A 71 9.10 6.09 19.66
N SER A 72 9.30 4.78 19.81
CA SER A 72 8.78 3.99 20.93
C SER A 72 9.75 3.90 22.12
N VAL A 73 10.63 4.89 22.28
CA VAL A 73 11.60 5.02 23.39
C VAL A 73 11.24 6.20 24.28
#